data_AF-A0A923NU03-F1
#
_entry.id   AF-A0A923NU03-F1
#
_cell.length_a   1.000
_cell.length_b   1.000
_cell.length_c   1.000
_cell.angle_alpha   90.00
_cell.angle_beta   90.00
_cell.angle_gamma   90.00
#
_symmetry.space_group_name_H-M   'P 1'
#
loop_
_entity.id
_entity.type
_entity.pdbx_description
1 polymer ?
#
loop_
_entity_poly.entity_id
_entity_poly.type
_entity_poly.pdbx_seq_one_letter_code
_entity_poly.pdbx_strand_id
1 'polypeptide(L)'
;MLKHKSNLFIILVALIFVIVASATSCKTLPQGRKVDAIELLDDRSAFYIAIPKKADSDLIERIIENNIDKIPESQAKAIAQRIDKAYIGINRSRNVLEFQAAIDASIPLNYIPKVLNEKNGWEVSKYAPEQSQSVYPVYKSKISISFPESKIVCLGRNVNYMIDRYDMLCKMPEDTENQIYSELDEQLIDYLKSAEDEIRFFANKPQSFLTILTGTNLDLKLFDVKGFFVTDPNFDSQYLLSLEFNFKNEKFLKVGRGLLILAFGLTDSQEEIIGNNVLKINGIRIDKNQLYKVLVL
;
A
#
# COMPACT_ATOMS: atom_id res chain seq x y z
N MET A 1 30.65 9.67 39.69
CA MET A 1 29.47 10.45 40.15
C MET A 1 28.38 10.36 39.09
N LEU A 2 27.21 9.90 39.54
CA LEU A 2 25.86 9.76 38.94
C LEU A 2 25.75 9.76 37.39
N LYS A 3 25.54 8.61 36.73
CA LYS A 3 24.24 7.91 36.58
C LYS A 3 23.04 8.86 36.47
N HIS A 4 22.63 9.15 35.22
CA HIS A 4 21.21 9.23 34.87
C HIS A 4 20.84 8.02 34.01
N LYS A 5 20.73 6.87 34.70
CA LYS A 5 19.84 5.78 34.30
C LYS A 5 18.43 6.17 34.78
N SER A 6 17.43 5.76 34.00
CA SER A 6 16.00 5.74 34.32
C SER A 6 15.25 7.08 34.29
N ASN A 7 14.49 7.27 33.20
CA ASN A 7 13.13 7.84 33.20
C ASN A 7 12.41 7.70 31.85
N LEU A 8 12.95 6.94 30.88
CA LEU A 8 12.24 6.63 29.61
C LEU A 8 11.32 5.41 29.73
N PHE A 9 11.36 4.68 30.85
CA PHE A 9 10.54 3.50 31.11
C PHE A 9 9.14 3.84 31.65
N ILE A 10 8.91 5.09 32.07
CA ILE A 10 7.64 5.55 32.65
C ILE A 10 6.66 6.07 31.57
N ILE A 11 7.15 6.45 30.39
CA ILE A 11 6.31 6.93 29.28
C ILE A 11 5.84 5.76 28.38
N LEU A 12 6.57 4.63 28.38
CA LEU A 12 6.25 3.45 27.57
C LEU A 12 5.16 2.55 28.18
N VAL A 13 4.87 2.69 29.49
CA VAL A 13 3.89 1.86 30.22
C VAL A 13 2.53 2.54 30.40
N ALA A 14 2.43 3.86 30.17
CA ALA A 14 1.14 4.58 30.22
C ALA A 14 0.27 4.38 28.95
N LEU A 15 0.72 3.56 27.99
CA LEU A 15 0.05 3.31 26.71
C LEU A 15 -0.82 2.04 26.69
N ILE A 16 -0.93 1.33 27.82
CA ILE A 16 -1.66 0.05 27.92
C ILE A 16 -3.03 0.16 28.64
N PHE A 17 -3.39 1.29 29.26
CA PHE A 17 -4.76 1.48 29.77
C PHE A 17 -5.21 2.93 29.56
N VAL A 18 -6.25 3.11 28.74
CA VAL A 18 -7.51 3.82 29.07
C VAL A 18 -8.39 3.75 27.82
N ILE A 19 -9.28 2.77 27.84
CA ILE A 19 -10.60 2.85 27.21
C ILE A 19 -11.43 3.81 28.08
N VAL A 20 -12.31 4.58 27.43
CA VAL A 20 -13.36 5.47 27.97
C VAL A 20 -12.98 6.97 28.07
N ALA A 21 -13.49 7.69 27.06
CA ALA A 21 -14.11 9.02 27.06
C ALA A 21 -13.41 10.18 27.79
N SER A 22 -13.17 11.28 27.06
CA SER A 22 -14.11 12.42 27.08
C SER A 22 -13.69 13.52 26.12
N ALA A 23 -14.71 14.18 25.60
CA ALA A 23 -14.68 15.23 24.60
C ALA A 23 -13.97 16.49 25.08
N THR A 24 -13.11 17.05 24.22
CA THR A 24 -12.94 18.49 24.07
C THR A 24 -12.65 18.81 22.61
N SER A 25 -13.72 19.22 21.92
CA SER A 25 -13.80 20.14 20.78
C SER A 25 -12.51 20.45 20.00
N CYS A 26 -12.43 19.92 18.79
CA CYS A 26 -11.79 20.61 17.67
C CYS A 26 -12.67 20.36 16.45
N LYS A 27 -13.30 21.43 15.94
CA LYS A 27 -14.27 21.51 14.84
C LYS A 27 -14.43 20.22 14.04
N THR A 28 -15.60 19.58 14.15
CA THR A 28 -16.04 18.52 13.24
C THR A 28 -15.89 19.04 11.81
N LEU A 29 -14.98 18.42 11.05
CA LEU A 29 -14.91 18.55 9.60
C LEU A 29 -16.31 18.24 9.05
N PRO A 30 -16.77 18.93 7.98
CA PRO A 30 -18.09 18.70 7.42
C PRO A 30 -18.29 17.19 7.15
N GLN A 31 -19.37 16.63 7.68
CA GLN A 31 -19.84 15.28 7.34
C GLN A 31 -20.33 15.31 5.89
N GLY A 32 -19.43 15.00 4.97
CA GLY A 32 -19.82 14.58 3.63
C GLY A 32 -19.46 13.11 3.44
N ARG A 33 -19.44 12.68 2.17
CA ARG A 33 -19.18 11.31 1.77
C ARG A 33 -17.93 10.72 2.43
N LYS A 34 -18.05 9.48 2.94
CA LYS A 34 -16.89 8.68 3.34
C LYS A 34 -16.00 8.42 2.12
N VAL A 35 -14.71 8.72 2.24
CA VAL A 35 -13.72 8.53 1.17
C VAL A 35 -13.09 7.14 1.26
N ASP A 36 -13.06 6.37 0.17
CA ASP A 36 -12.30 5.13 0.09
C ASP A 36 -10.83 5.45 -0.21
N ALA A 37 -9.90 4.84 0.52
CA ALA A 37 -8.47 5.08 0.36
C ALA A 37 -8.00 4.81 -1.08
N ILE A 38 -8.54 3.80 -1.78
CA ILE A 38 -8.12 3.49 -3.15
C ILE A 38 -8.43 4.62 -4.12
N GLU A 39 -9.48 5.41 -3.85
CA GLU A 39 -9.83 6.54 -4.71
C GLU A 39 -8.64 7.49 -4.80
N LEU A 40 -7.93 7.74 -3.71
CA LEU A 40 -6.90 8.78 -3.59
C LEU A 40 -5.69 8.58 -4.50
N LEU A 41 -5.48 7.39 -5.05
CA LEU A 41 -4.33 7.09 -5.91
C LEU A 41 -4.48 7.75 -7.29
N ASP A 42 -3.36 8.25 -7.82
CA ASP A 42 -3.27 8.66 -9.24
C ASP A 42 -3.04 7.46 -10.17
N ASP A 43 -3.35 7.65 -11.46
CA ASP A 43 -3.20 6.64 -12.51
C ASP A 43 -1.75 6.47 -13.04
N ARG A 44 -0.80 7.24 -12.51
CA ARG A 44 0.55 7.37 -13.08
C ARG A 44 1.48 6.24 -12.68
N SER A 45 1.05 5.32 -11.81
CA SER A 45 1.88 4.22 -11.33
C SER A 45 1.93 3.07 -12.34
N ALA A 46 3.11 2.47 -12.50
CA ALA A 46 3.32 1.31 -13.36
C ALA A 46 2.77 0.01 -12.76
N PHE A 47 2.67 0.00 -11.43
CA PHE A 47 2.29 -1.15 -10.62
C PHE A 47 1.44 -0.67 -9.43
N TYR A 48 0.38 -1.40 -9.11
CA TYR A 48 -0.50 -1.17 -7.98
C TYR A 48 -0.58 -2.44 -7.14
N ILE A 49 -0.67 -2.29 -5.82
CA ILE A 49 -0.79 -3.41 -4.89
C ILE A 49 -1.72 -3.04 -3.74
N ALA A 50 -2.56 -4.00 -3.33
CA ALA A 50 -3.41 -3.94 -2.17
C ALA A 50 -2.90 -4.95 -1.14
N ILE A 51 -2.56 -4.47 0.05
CA ILE A 51 -2.05 -5.28 1.16
C ILE A 51 -3.03 -5.14 2.32
N PRO A 52 -4.00 -6.05 2.46
CA PRO A 52 -4.84 -6.10 3.65
C PRO A 52 -4.05 -6.69 4.82
N LYS A 53 -4.27 -6.18 6.03
CA LYS A 53 -3.61 -6.66 7.24
C LYS A 53 -3.83 -8.14 7.51
N LYS A 54 -5.00 -8.67 7.13
CA LYS A 54 -5.32 -10.10 7.28
C LYS A 54 -4.43 -11.00 6.43
N ALA A 55 -3.93 -10.52 5.29
CA ALA A 55 -3.05 -11.31 4.43
C ALA A 55 -1.65 -11.47 5.03
N ASP A 56 -1.06 -10.34 5.49
CA ASP A 56 0.27 -10.35 6.10
C ASP A 56 0.53 -9.09 6.94
N SER A 57 0.30 -9.17 8.24
CA SER A 57 0.56 -8.05 9.16
C SER A 57 2.06 -7.77 9.34
N ASP A 58 2.92 -8.79 9.20
CA ASP A 58 4.36 -8.68 9.40
C ASP A 58 5.01 -7.90 8.25
N LEU A 59 4.50 -8.05 7.02
CA LEU A 59 4.90 -7.24 5.88
C LEU A 59 4.67 -5.75 6.13
N ILE A 60 3.49 -5.38 6.65
CA ILE A 60 3.15 -3.98 6.95
C ILE A 60 4.09 -3.42 8.02
N GLU A 61 4.35 -4.19 9.08
CA GLU A 61 5.30 -3.82 10.13
C GLU A 61 6.71 -3.58 9.55
N ARG A 62 7.23 -4.50 8.74
CA ARG A 62 8.53 -4.36 8.08
C ARG A 62 8.62 -3.16 7.15
N ILE A 63 7.55 -2.85 6.42
CA ILE A 63 7.45 -1.63 5.60
C ILE A 63 7.67 -0.38 6.46
N ILE A 64 7.02 -0.33 7.62
CA ILE A 64 7.14 0.80 8.55
C ILE A 64 8.57 0.87 9.11
N GLU A 65 9.13 -0.25 9.57
CA GLU A 65 10.47 -0.30 10.18
C GLU A 65 11.57 0.16 9.23
N ASN A 66 11.53 -0.26 7.96
CA ASN A 66 12.57 0.10 6.99
C ASN A 66 12.48 1.55 6.52
N ASN A 67 11.29 2.17 6.57
CA ASN A 67 11.07 3.52 6.03
C ASN A 67 11.07 4.63 7.10
N ILE A 68 10.98 4.29 8.38
CA ILE A 68 11.02 5.25 9.49
C ILE A 68 12.30 5.03 10.32
N ASP A 69 13.29 5.91 10.13
CA ASP A 69 14.57 5.82 10.82
C ASP A 69 14.39 5.74 12.34
N LYS A 70 14.97 4.69 12.96
CA LYS A 70 15.05 4.47 14.42
C LYS A 70 13.68 4.27 15.10
N ILE A 71 12.63 3.87 14.37
CA ILE A 71 11.39 3.44 15.03
C ILE A 71 11.63 2.15 15.83
N PRO A 72 11.21 2.06 17.11
CA PRO A 72 11.24 0.80 17.84
C PRO A 72 10.24 -0.22 17.27
N GLU A 73 10.61 -1.50 17.21
CA GLU A 73 9.76 -2.62 16.76
C GLU A 73 8.35 -2.57 17.39
N SER A 74 8.27 -2.40 18.72
CA SER A 74 6.98 -2.30 19.42
C SER A 74 6.09 -1.16 18.93
N GLN A 75 6.67 -0.07 18.44
CA GLN A 75 5.93 1.06 17.86
C GLN A 75 5.52 0.78 16.42
N ALA A 76 6.42 0.20 15.60
CA ALA A 76 6.09 -0.21 14.24
C ALA A 76 4.92 -1.19 14.23
N LYS A 77 4.95 -2.20 15.12
CA LYS A 77 3.86 -3.13 15.36
C LYS A 77 2.56 -2.45 15.76
N ALA A 78 2.61 -1.49 16.68
CA ALA A 78 1.43 -0.76 17.14
C ALA A 78 0.80 0.10 16.01
N ILE A 79 1.62 0.62 15.09
CA ILE A 79 1.13 1.34 13.90
C ILE A 79 0.55 0.35 12.90
N ALA A 80 1.25 -0.75 12.60
CA ALA A 80 0.77 -1.81 11.70
C ALA A 80 -0.58 -2.37 12.15
N GLN A 81 -0.78 -2.53 13.46
CA GLN A 81 -2.05 -2.97 14.02
C GLN A 81 -3.23 -2.05 13.74
N ARG A 82 -2.98 -0.77 13.42
CA ARG A 82 -4.00 0.22 13.09
C ARG A 82 -4.26 0.34 11.59
N ILE A 83 -3.50 -0.36 10.75
CA ILE A 83 -3.70 -0.35 9.31
C ILE A 83 -4.63 -1.52 8.98
N ASP A 84 -5.72 -1.25 8.27
CA ASP A 84 -6.64 -2.27 7.81
C ASP A 84 -6.25 -2.75 6.42
N LYS A 85 -6.01 -1.80 5.49
CA LYS A 85 -5.57 -2.10 4.12
C LYS A 85 -4.75 -0.95 3.55
N ALA A 86 -3.61 -1.27 2.95
CA ALA A 86 -2.79 -0.31 2.21
C ALA A 86 -2.95 -0.51 0.70
N TYR A 87 -3.27 0.55 -0.02
CA TYR A 87 -3.20 0.60 -1.48
C TYR A 87 -1.97 1.40 -1.88
N ILE A 88 -1.10 0.82 -2.70
CA ILE A 88 0.20 1.40 -3.03
C ILE A 88 0.36 1.42 -4.55
N GLY A 89 0.69 2.59 -5.09
CA GLY A 89 1.11 2.77 -6.48
C GLY A 89 2.62 2.95 -6.54
N ILE A 90 3.30 2.19 -7.40
CA ILE A 90 4.75 2.13 -7.52
C ILE A 90 5.20 2.47 -8.95
N ASN A 91 6.22 3.31 -9.04
CA ASN A 91 7.00 3.57 -10.23
C ASN A 91 8.47 3.26 -9.95
N ARG A 92 9.08 2.41 -10.78
CA ARG A 92 10.52 2.14 -10.72
C ARG A 92 11.18 2.65 -11.99
N SER A 93 12.07 3.63 -11.83
CA SER A 93 13.09 3.97 -12.83
C SER A 93 14.42 3.31 -12.43
N ARG A 94 15.44 3.36 -13.30
CA ARG A 94 16.71 2.60 -13.14
C ARG A 94 17.29 2.65 -11.72
N ASN A 95 17.27 3.81 -11.07
CA ASN A 95 17.85 4.01 -9.73
C ASN A 95 16.89 4.64 -8.70
N VAL A 96 15.65 4.95 -9.09
CA VAL A 96 14.69 5.62 -8.20
C VAL A 96 13.41 4.81 -8.14
N LEU A 97 13.08 4.33 -6.95
CA LEU A 97 11.73 3.88 -6.63
C LEU A 97 10.96 5.09 -6.13
N GLU A 98 9.86 5.41 -6.80
CA GLU A 98 8.88 6.35 -6.28
C GLU A 98 7.58 5.62 -6.02
N PHE A 99 6.95 5.94 -4.90
CA PHE A 99 5.68 5.32 -4.54
C PHE A 99 4.73 6.35 -3.94
N GLN A 100 3.45 6.00 -3.98
CA GLN A 100 2.37 6.65 -3.28
C GLN A 100 1.57 5.56 -2.56
N ALA A 101 1.08 5.85 -1.37
CA ALA A 101 0.23 4.95 -0.63
C ALA A 101 -0.95 5.73 -0.05
N ALA A 102 -2.14 5.17 -0.26
CA ALA A 102 -3.37 5.57 0.40
C ALA A 102 -3.83 4.40 1.27
N ILE A 103 -3.96 4.65 2.56
CA ILE A 103 -4.09 3.59 3.56
C ILE A 103 -5.37 3.82 4.34
N ASP A 104 -6.20 2.76 4.41
CA ASP A 104 -7.31 2.66 5.34
C ASP A 104 -6.78 2.19 6.70
N ALA A 105 -7.04 3.00 7.73
CA ALA A 105 -6.45 2.82 9.05
C ALA A 105 -7.37 3.31 10.17
N SER A 106 -6.92 3.20 11.41
CA SER A 106 -7.61 3.70 12.61
C SER A 106 -6.60 4.41 13.53
N ILE A 107 -6.22 5.62 13.12
CA ILE A 107 -5.14 6.40 13.73
C ILE A 107 -5.68 7.63 14.46
N PRO A 108 -5.49 7.72 15.80
CA PRO A 108 -5.95 8.88 16.55
C PRO A 108 -5.06 10.11 16.28
N LEU A 109 -5.64 11.13 15.62
CA LEU A 109 -4.92 12.30 15.09
C LEU A 109 -4.15 13.11 16.15
N ASN A 110 -4.63 13.13 17.39
CA ASN A 110 -3.97 13.81 18.51
C ASN A 110 -2.60 13.19 18.89
N TYR A 111 -2.30 11.98 18.44
CA TYR A 111 -0.99 11.36 18.64
C TYR A 111 0.02 11.73 17.55
N ILE A 112 -0.43 12.09 16.34
CA ILE A 112 0.47 12.33 15.22
C ILE A 112 1.51 13.41 15.52
N PRO A 113 1.17 14.61 16.05
CA PRO A 113 2.16 15.64 16.35
C PRO A 113 3.13 15.25 17.48
N LYS A 114 2.83 14.21 18.28
CA LYS A 114 3.73 13.71 19.33
C LYS A 114 4.83 12.81 18.75
N VAL A 115 4.55 12.14 17.63
CA VAL A 115 5.47 11.20 16.97
C VAL A 115 6.16 11.87 15.78
N LEU A 116 5.39 12.54 14.91
CA LEU A 116 5.88 13.22 13.73
C LEU A 116 6.05 14.71 14.03
N ASN A 117 7.21 15.08 14.55
CA ASN A 117 7.57 16.46 14.85
C ASN A 117 9.06 16.72 14.61
N GLU A 118 9.42 18.00 14.67
CA GLU A 118 10.80 18.47 14.44
C GLU A 118 11.82 17.83 15.38
N LYS A 119 11.45 17.53 16.63
CA LYS A 119 12.35 16.85 17.59
C LYS A 119 12.71 15.43 17.14
N ASN A 120 11.82 14.79 16.39
CA ASN A 120 12.01 13.45 15.83
C ASN A 120 12.45 13.48 14.36
N GLY A 121 12.93 14.62 13.85
CA GLY A 121 13.49 14.74 12.51
C GLY A 121 12.47 14.94 11.38
N TRP A 122 11.23 15.33 11.71
CA TRP A 122 10.19 15.64 10.73
C TRP A 122 10.05 17.15 10.53
N GLU A 123 10.03 17.59 9.27
CA GLU A 123 9.56 18.92 8.89
C GLU A 123 8.03 18.93 8.92
N VAL A 124 7.43 19.90 9.60
CA VAL A 124 5.97 20.03 9.70
C VAL A 124 5.52 21.25 8.93
N SER A 125 4.71 21.03 7.90
CA SER A 125 4.13 22.09 7.07
C SER A 125 2.61 21.99 7.07
N LYS A 126 1.95 23.06 6.63
CA LYS A 126 0.50 23.10 6.44
C LYS A 126 0.21 23.20 4.96
N TYR A 127 -0.70 22.36 4.47
CA TYR A 127 -1.18 22.39 3.11
C TYR A 127 -2.68 22.72 3.08
N ALA A 128 -3.06 23.62 2.19
CA ALA A 128 -4.44 24.01 1.97
C ALA A 128 -4.75 23.89 0.47
N PRO A 129 -5.69 23.02 0.06
CA PRO A 129 -6.17 22.97 -1.31
C PRO A 129 -6.66 24.35 -1.77
N GLU A 130 -6.40 24.73 -3.02
CA GLU A 130 -6.63 26.10 -3.53
C GLU A 130 -8.07 26.60 -3.33
N GLN A 131 -9.05 25.70 -3.39
CA GLN A 131 -10.48 26.01 -3.25
C GLN A 131 -11.07 25.56 -1.90
N SER A 132 -10.23 25.33 -0.89
CA SER A 132 -10.64 24.82 0.42
C SER A 132 -10.29 25.78 1.56
N GLN A 133 -11.15 25.82 2.57
CA GLN A 133 -10.83 26.44 3.87
C GLN A 133 -10.15 25.43 4.83
N SER A 134 -10.12 24.14 4.45
CA SER A 134 -9.49 23.08 5.24
C SER A 134 -7.97 23.19 5.12
N VAL A 135 -7.29 22.94 6.23
CA VAL A 135 -5.83 22.94 6.30
C VAL A 135 -5.37 21.62 6.88
N TYR A 136 -4.48 20.95 6.15
CA TYR A 136 -3.99 19.62 6.47
C TYR A 136 -2.52 19.69 6.86
N PRO A 137 -2.11 19.08 7.98
CA PRO A 137 -0.70 18.99 8.33
C PRO A 137 0.00 17.98 7.41
N VAL A 138 1.13 18.39 6.83
CA VAL A 138 2.00 17.53 6.03
C VAL A 138 3.34 17.41 6.76
N TYR A 139 3.70 16.16 7.07
CA TYR A 139 4.94 15.83 7.73
C TYR A 139 5.91 15.27 6.69
N LYS A 140 7.14 15.77 6.67
CA LYS A 140 8.14 15.39 5.68
C LYS A 140 9.46 15.00 6.33
N SER A 141 10.02 13.89 5.87
CA SER A 141 11.39 13.44 6.15
C SER A 141 12.01 12.90 4.85
N LYS A 142 12.36 11.61 4.79
CA LYS A 142 12.65 10.89 3.54
C LYS A 142 11.40 10.70 2.68
N ILE A 143 10.24 10.66 3.33
CA ILE A 143 8.92 10.52 2.73
C ILE A 143 8.01 11.66 3.22
N SER A 144 6.99 11.98 2.43
CA SER A 144 5.90 12.86 2.86
C SER A 144 4.75 12.01 3.39
N ILE A 145 4.09 12.46 4.45
CA ILE A 145 2.92 11.80 5.04
C ILE A 145 1.90 12.85 5.52
N SER A 146 0.62 12.54 5.38
CA SER A 146 -0.49 13.34 5.89
C SER A 146 -1.62 12.43 6.37
N PHE A 147 -2.44 12.95 7.28
CA PHE A 147 -3.58 12.27 7.88
C PHE A 147 -4.81 13.18 7.71
N PRO A 148 -5.47 13.17 6.54
CA PRO A 148 -6.62 14.03 6.29
C PRO A 148 -7.78 13.78 7.27
N GLU A 149 -7.92 12.53 7.71
CA GLU A 149 -8.79 12.11 8.82
C GLU A 149 -8.18 10.95 9.60
N SER A 150 -8.83 10.53 10.70
CA SER A 150 -8.34 9.41 11.52
C SER A 150 -8.33 8.06 10.77
N LYS A 151 -9.07 7.95 9.66
CA LYS A 151 -9.20 6.72 8.90
C LYS A 151 -8.33 6.62 7.65
N ILE A 152 -7.72 7.73 7.24
CA ILE A 152 -7.00 7.83 5.97
C ILE A 152 -5.58 8.32 6.22
N VAL A 153 -4.62 7.61 5.65
CA VAL A 153 -3.23 8.05 5.57
C VAL A 153 -2.83 8.22 4.11
N CYS A 154 -2.26 9.38 3.80
CA CYS A 154 -1.67 9.70 2.51
C CYS A 154 -0.15 9.71 2.66
N LEU A 155 0.59 8.98 1.83
CA LEU A 155 2.04 8.82 1.97
C LEU A 155 2.76 8.75 0.62
N GLY A 156 3.93 9.38 0.49
CA GLY A 156 4.81 9.26 -0.69
C GLY A 156 4.86 10.48 -1.63
N ARG A 157 5.11 10.25 -2.92
CA ARG A 157 5.48 11.29 -3.92
C ARG A 157 4.41 12.35 -4.21
N ASN A 158 3.15 12.11 -3.85
CA ASN A 158 1.99 12.94 -4.24
C ASN A 158 1.03 13.23 -3.08
N VAL A 159 1.53 13.42 -1.86
CA VAL A 159 0.68 13.67 -0.69
C VAL A 159 -0.27 14.85 -0.89
N ASN A 160 0.18 15.95 -1.48
CA ASN A 160 -0.67 17.11 -1.71
C ASN A 160 -1.83 16.80 -2.68
N TYR A 161 -1.56 16.09 -3.77
CA TYR A 161 -2.60 15.64 -4.69
C TYR A 161 -3.61 14.71 -3.99
N MET A 162 -3.14 13.77 -3.16
CA MET A 162 -4.04 12.90 -2.38
C MET A 162 -4.89 13.70 -1.38
N ILE A 163 -4.36 14.81 -0.84
CA ILE A 163 -5.12 15.72 0.02
C ILE A 163 -6.16 16.49 -0.79
N ASP A 164 -5.83 17.02 -1.98
CA ASP A 164 -6.79 17.70 -2.86
C ASP A 164 -7.95 16.77 -3.22
N ARG A 165 -7.60 15.54 -3.59
CA ARG A 165 -8.53 14.44 -3.85
C ARG A 165 -9.44 14.17 -2.67
N TYR A 166 -8.86 13.97 -1.48
CA TYR A 166 -9.63 13.74 -0.26
C TYR A 166 -10.57 14.92 0.04
N ASP A 167 -10.07 16.15 0.00
CA ASP A 167 -10.84 17.35 0.31
C ASP A 167 -12.01 17.56 -0.64
N MET A 168 -11.82 17.26 -1.93
CA MET A 168 -12.89 17.26 -2.92
C MET A 168 -13.94 16.19 -2.60
N LEU A 169 -13.51 14.95 -2.37
CA LEU A 169 -14.41 13.81 -2.18
C LEU A 169 -15.18 13.88 -0.86
N CYS A 170 -14.55 14.29 0.24
CA CYS A 170 -15.19 14.35 1.55
C CYS A 170 -16.24 15.45 1.66
N LYS A 171 -16.28 16.38 0.70
CA LYS A 171 -17.30 17.43 0.58
C LYS A 171 -18.43 17.07 -0.38
N MET A 172 -18.33 15.95 -1.08
CA MET A 172 -19.41 15.46 -1.92
C MET A 172 -20.61 15.04 -1.05
N PRO A 173 -21.84 15.17 -1.58
CA PRO A 173 -23.05 14.69 -0.90
C PRO A 173 -22.97 13.20 -0.49
N GLU A 174 -23.50 12.84 0.67
CA GLU A 174 -23.45 11.47 1.21
C GLU A 174 -24.12 10.41 0.31
N ASP A 175 -25.12 10.80 -0.49
CA ASP A 175 -25.80 9.91 -1.45
C ASP A 175 -24.88 9.42 -2.59
N THR A 176 -23.67 9.97 -2.69
CA THR A 176 -22.64 9.52 -3.63
C THR A 176 -21.69 8.45 -3.05
N GLU A 177 -21.89 7.97 -1.83
CA GLU A 177 -21.02 6.97 -1.17
C GLU A 177 -20.82 5.67 -1.98
N ASN A 178 -21.85 5.21 -2.71
CA ASN A 178 -21.79 3.97 -3.49
C ASN A 178 -21.07 4.11 -4.84
N GLN A 179 -20.78 5.34 -5.28
CA GLN A 179 -20.05 5.59 -6.52
C GLN A 179 -18.58 5.80 -6.21
N ILE A 180 -17.69 5.13 -6.94
CA ILE A 180 -16.24 5.33 -6.82
C ILE A 180 -15.80 6.45 -7.77
N TYR A 181 -15.11 7.45 -7.24
CA TYR A 181 -14.57 8.57 -7.99
C TYR A 181 -13.04 8.50 -7.99
N SER A 182 -12.53 7.67 -8.89
CA SER A 182 -11.09 7.43 -9.07
C SER A 182 -10.64 7.77 -10.49
N GLU A 183 -9.36 8.10 -10.64
CA GLU A 183 -8.71 8.16 -11.96
C GLU A 183 -8.29 6.77 -12.44
N LEU A 184 -8.28 5.78 -11.53
CA LEU A 184 -7.97 4.40 -11.86
C LEU A 184 -9.11 3.75 -12.64
N ASP A 185 -8.76 2.79 -13.50
CA ASP A 185 -9.73 1.97 -14.22
C ASP A 185 -10.62 1.16 -13.25
N GLU A 186 -11.92 1.06 -13.56
CA GLU A 186 -12.91 0.39 -12.72
C GLU A 186 -12.55 -1.07 -12.45
N GLN A 187 -12.04 -1.81 -13.45
CA GLN A 187 -11.65 -3.21 -13.27
C GLN A 187 -10.44 -3.35 -12.34
N LEU A 188 -9.50 -2.41 -12.42
CA LEU A 188 -8.34 -2.36 -11.52
C LEU A 188 -8.78 -2.08 -10.08
N ILE A 189 -9.71 -1.15 -9.89
CA ILE A 189 -10.26 -0.82 -8.56
C ILE A 189 -10.95 -2.04 -7.97
N ASP A 190 -11.88 -2.65 -8.71
CA ASP A 190 -12.63 -3.82 -8.24
C ASP A 190 -11.69 -4.98 -7.88
N TYR A 191 -10.68 -5.20 -8.72
CA TYR A 191 -9.67 -6.22 -8.49
C TYR A 191 -8.87 -6.00 -7.20
N LEU A 192 -8.42 -4.77 -6.94
CA LEU A 192 -7.65 -4.43 -5.73
C LEU A 192 -8.51 -4.36 -4.48
N LYS A 193 -9.75 -3.85 -4.58
CA LYS A 193 -10.68 -3.75 -3.45
C LYS A 193 -11.07 -5.12 -2.92
N SER A 194 -11.22 -6.11 -3.80
CA SER A 194 -11.58 -7.48 -3.42
C SER A 194 -10.44 -8.29 -2.76
N ALA A 195 -9.27 -7.69 -2.52
CA ALA A 195 -8.25 -8.26 -1.65
C ALA A 195 -8.73 -8.25 -0.18
N GLU A 196 -8.96 -9.40 0.43
CA GLU A 196 -9.38 -9.48 1.85
C GLU A 196 -8.35 -10.17 2.73
N ASP A 197 -7.98 -11.40 2.41
CA ASP A 197 -7.03 -12.27 3.11
C ASP A 197 -5.81 -12.63 2.24
N GLU A 198 -5.66 -11.92 1.12
CA GLU A 198 -4.59 -12.10 0.14
C GLU A 198 -4.02 -10.74 -0.29
N ILE A 199 -2.77 -10.73 -0.71
CA ILE A 199 -2.15 -9.54 -1.30
C ILE A 199 -2.42 -9.58 -2.79
N ARG A 200 -3.09 -8.57 -3.36
CA ARG A 200 -3.34 -8.48 -4.80
C ARG A 200 -2.52 -7.40 -5.44
N PHE A 201 -2.06 -7.63 -6.66
CA PHE A 201 -1.31 -6.64 -7.42
C PHE A 201 -1.68 -6.63 -8.90
N PHE A 202 -1.47 -5.48 -9.53
CA PHE A 202 -1.76 -5.22 -10.92
C PHE A 202 -0.64 -4.39 -11.55
N ALA A 203 -0.13 -4.82 -12.69
CA ALA A 203 0.91 -4.15 -13.46
C ALA A 203 0.37 -3.64 -14.80
N ASN A 204 0.04 -2.34 -14.87
CA ASN A 204 -0.37 -1.66 -16.10
C ASN A 204 0.79 -1.56 -17.11
N LYS A 205 2.04 -1.58 -16.62
CA LYS A 205 3.26 -1.56 -17.43
C LYS A 205 4.09 -2.81 -17.13
N PRO A 206 3.66 -3.98 -17.63
CA PRO A 206 4.12 -5.28 -17.13
C PRO A 206 5.58 -5.61 -17.47
N GLN A 207 6.21 -4.93 -18.43
CA GLN A 207 7.59 -5.23 -18.84
C GLN A 207 8.61 -5.03 -17.69
N SER A 208 8.47 -3.95 -16.92
CA SER A 208 9.33 -3.70 -15.76
C SER A 208 9.11 -4.75 -14.66
N PHE A 209 7.86 -5.16 -14.45
CA PHE A 209 7.49 -6.19 -13.48
C PHE A 209 8.05 -7.56 -13.86
N LEU A 210 7.87 -7.98 -15.12
CA LEU A 210 8.41 -9.23 -15.65
C LEU A 210 9.93 -9.32 -15.50
N THR A 211 10.63 -8.22 -15.73
CA THR A 211 12.09 -8.18 -15.58
C THR A 211 12.51 -8.42 -14.12
N ILE A 212 11.76 -7.89 -13.16
CA ILE A 212 12.01 -8.11 -11.73
C ILE A 212 11.70 -9.56 -11.34
N LEU A 213 10.57 -10.10 -11.80
CA LEU A 213 10.17 -11.48 -11.46
C LEU A 213 11.07 -12.55 -12.09
N THR A 214 11.43 -12.39 -13.36
CA THR A 214 12.12 -13.43 -14.13
C THR A 214 13.63 -13.22 -14.22
N GLY A 215 14.13 -12.09 -13.71
CA GLY A 215 15.52 -11.66 -13.88
C GLY A 215 15.94 -11.38 -15.32
N THR A 216 14.99 -11.42 -16.27
CA THR A 216 15.25 -11.33 -17.71
C THR A 216 14.33 -10.27 -18.33
N ASN A 217 14.86 -9.46 -19.26
CA ASN A 217 14.04 -8.51 -20.00
C ASN A 217 13.20 -9.25 -21.06
N LEU A 218 11.99 -9.67 -20.67
CA LEU A 218 11.04 -10.36 -21.53
C LEU A 218 10.02 -9.36 -22.11
N ASP A 219 10.07 -9.12 -23.42
CA ASP A 219 9.03 -8.36 -24.13
C ASP A 219 7.93 -9.29 -24.64
N LEU A 220 7.00 -9.63 -23.74
CA LEU A 220 5.92 -10.58 -24.01
C LEU A 220 4.68 -9.95 -24.67
N LYS A 221 4.72 -8.66 -25.02
CA LYS A 221 3.59 -7.93 -25.62
C LYS A 221 2.28 -8.14 -24.86
N LEU A 222 2.33 -7.91 -23.55
CA LEU A 222 1.19 -7.95 -22.65
C LEU A 222 0.42 -6.63 -22.66
N PHE A 223 -0.88 -6.69 -22.39
CA PHE A 223 -1.67 -5.54 -21.96
C PHE A 223 -1.35 -5.24 -20.49
N ASP A 224 -1.46 -6.26 -19.65
CA ASP A 224 -1.26 -6.18 -18.21
C ASP A 224 -0.87 -7.54 -17.62
N VAL A 225 -0.46 -7.49 -16.36
CA VAL A 225 -0.31 -8.68 -15.51
C VAL A 225 -0.96 -8.38 -14.18
N LYS A 226 -1.78 -9.30 -13.68
CA LYS A 226 -2.31 -9.23 -12.32
C LYS A 226 -2.06 -10.53 -11.60
N GLY A 227 -2.08 -10.49 -10.29
CA GLY A 227 -1.83 -11.68 -9.50
C GLY A 227 -2.03 -11.44 -8.01
N PHE A 228 -1.90 -12.51 -7.26
CA PHE A 228 -2.08 -12.46 -5.82
C PHE A 228 -1.14 -13.40 -5.09
N PHE A 229 -0.85 -13.06 -3.84
CA PHE A 229 -0.12 -13.89 -2.89
C PHE A 229 -1.06 -14.30 -1.76
N VAL A 230 -1.11 -15.60 -1.47
CA VAL A 230 -1.76 -16.18 -0.28
C VAL A 230 -0.68 -16.90 0.53
N THR A 231 -0.72 -16.82 1.85
CA THR A 231 0.20 -17.60 2.70
C THR A 231 0.00 -19.10 2.44
N ASP A 232 1.08 -19.86 2.20
CA ASP A 232 0.96 -21.31 2.00
C ASP A 232 0.45 -21.96 3.31
N PRO A 233 -0.71 -22.62 3.32
CA PRO A 233 -1.28 -23.21 4.52
C PRO A 233 -0.43 -24.34 5.12
N ASN A 234 0.52 -24.88 4.36
CA ASN A 234 1.45 -25.90 4.84
C ASN A 234 2.79 -25.31 5.31
N PHE A 235 3.10 -24.08 4.90
CA PHE A 235 4.38 -23.43 5.14
C PHE A 235 4.18 -21.92 5.35
N ASP A 236 3.92 -21.50 6.59
CA ASP A 236 3.67 -20.08 6.94
C ASP A 236 4.78 -19.10 6.51
N SER A 237 6.00 -19.59 6.28
CA SER A 237 7.13 -18.82 5.78
C SER A 237 7.12 -18.62 4.26
N GLN A 238 6.12 -19.14 3.55
CA GLN A 238 6.01 -19.07 2.10
C GLN A 238 4.66 -18.46 1.67
N TYR A 239 4.67 -17.87 0.49
CA TYR A 239 3.48 -17.53 -0.27
C TYR A 239 3.29 -18.50 -1.43
N LEU A 240 2.03 -18.75 -1.76
CA LEU A 240 1.60 -19.24 -3.07
C LEU A 240 1.22 -18.03 -3.92
N LEU A 241 1.96 -17.85 -5.01
CA LEU A 241 1.73 -16.84 -6.02
C LEU A 241 0.90 -17.41 -7.17
N SER A 242 -0.12 -16.65 -7.56
CA SER A 242 -0.90 -16.86 -8.77
C SER A 242 -0.79 -15.64 -9.68
N LEU A 243 -0.51 -15.87 -10.96
CA LEU A 243 -0.31 -14.85 -11.98
C LEU A 243 -1.28 -15.06 -13.13
N GLU A 244 -1.85 -13.97 -13.62
CA GLU A 244 -2.64 -13.91 -14.85
C GLU A 244 -1.98 -12.91 -15.82
N PHE A 245 -1.58 -13.43 -16.98
CA PHE A 245 -0.92 -12.68 -18.05
C PHE A 245 -1.90 -12.44 -19.19
N ASN A 246 -2.23 -11.17 -19.44
CA ASN A 246 -3.13 -10.77 -20.51
C ASN A 246 -2.33 -10.36 -21.75
N PHE A 247 -2.30 -11.22 -22.76
CA PHE A 247 -1.56 -11.01 -24.00
C PHE A 247 -2.34 -10.16 -25.00
N LYS A 248 -1.62 -9.40 -25.84
CA LYS A 248 -2.23 -8.63 -26.92
C LYS A 248 -2.95 -9.47 -27.97
N ASN A 249 -2.53 -10.72 -28.18
CA ASN A 249 -3.17 -11.68 -29.07
C ASN A 249 -2.66 -13.12 -28.83
N GLU A 250 -3.30 -14.07 -29.49
CA GLU A 250 -2.98 -15.51 -29.44
C GLU A 250 -1.55 -15.85 -29.89
N LYS A 251 -1.00 -15.11 -30.86
CA LYS A 251 0.37 -15.34 -31.33
C LYS A 251 1.38 -15.06 -30.21
N PHE A 252 1.19 -13.97 -29.47
CA PHE A 252 2.06 -13.64 -28.34
C PHE A 252 1.87 -14.59 -27.17
N LEU A 253 0.64 -15.05 -26.90
CA LEU A 253 0.39 -16.09 -25.91
C LEU A 253 1.19 -17.37 -26.21
N LYS A 254 1.16 -17.87 -27.45
CA LYS A 254 1.88 -19.10 -27.83
C LYS A 254 3.39 -18.99 -27.57
N VAL A 255 3.99 -17.87 -27.92
CA VAL A 255 5.44 -17.63 -27.71
C VAL A 255 5.75 -17.38 -26.23
N GLY A 256 4.97 -16.51 -25.58
CA GLY A 256 5.20 -16.10 -24.20
C GLY A 256 4.96 -17.23 -23.20
N ARG A 257 4.01 -18.12 -23.46
CA ARG A 257 3.76 -19.32 -22.63
C ARG A 257 5.03 -20.15 -22.48
N GLY A 258 5.73 -20.47 -23.56
CA GLY A 258 6.96 -21.26 -23.48
C GLY A 258 8.02 -20.61 -22.58
N LEU A 259 8.19 -19.29 -22.69
CA LEU A 259 9.13 -18.54 -21.86
C LEU A 259 8.72 -18.49 -20.38
N LEU A 260 7.44 -18.27 -20.10
CA LEU A 260 6.93 -18.20 -18.73
C LEU A 260 6.93 -19.57 -18.05
N ILE A 261 6.60 -20.65 -18.78
CA ILE A 261 6.79 -22.02 -18.28
C ILE A 261 8.25 -22.28 -17.97
N LEU A 262 9.21 -21.83 -18.79
CA LEU A 262 10.62 -22.02 -18.46
C LEU A 262 11.04 -21.20 -17.22
N ALA A 263 10.51 -19.99 -17.07
CA ALA A 263 10.80 -19.13 -15.92
C ALA A 263 10.22 -19.69 -14.60
N PHE A 264 9.04 -20.32 -14.64
CA PHE A 264 8.34 -20.84 -13.47
C PHE A 264 8.36 -22.38 -13.35
N GLY A 265 8.87 -23.09 -14.34
CA GLY A 265 8.73 -24.56 -14.46
C GLY A 265 9.48 -25.35 -13.41
N LEU A 266 10.37 -24.70 -12.66
CA LEU A 266 11.02 -25.27 -11.48
C LEU A 266 10.17 -25.17 -10.20
N THR A 267 8.97 -24.60 -10.26
CA THR A 267 8.16 -24.24 -9.07
C THR A 267 6.94 -25.14 -8.84
N ASP A 268 6.85 -26.33 -9.46
CA ASP A 268 5.66 -27.20 -9.44
C ASP A 268 4.35 -26.45 -9.81
N SER A 269 4.48 -25.35 -10.57
CA SER A 269 3.38 -24.46 -10.91
C SER A 269 2.39 -25.11 -11.87
N GLN A 270 1.11 -24.80 -11.71
CA GLN A 270 0.04 -25.23 -12.62
C GLN A 270 -0.26 -24.14 -13.63
N GLU A 271 -0.46 -24.52 -14.88
CA GLU A 271 -0.81 -23.59 -15.95
C GLU A 271 -2.23 -23.83 -16.48
N GLU A 272 -2.89 -22.74 -16.85
CA GLU A 272 -4.22 -22.75 -17.47
C GLU A 272 -4.29 -21.67 -18.55
N ILE A 273 -4.84 -22.02 -19.71
CA ILE A 273 -5.13 -21.04 -20.77
C ILE A 273 -6.61 -20.72 -20.73
N ILE A 274 -6.95 -19.43 -20.67
CA ILE A 274 -8.33 -18.96 -20.71
C ILE A 274 -8.56 -18.19 -22.01
N GLY A 275 -9.52 -18.65 -22.81
CA GLY A 275 -9.79 -18.09 -24.13
C GLY A 275 -8.56 -18.18 -25.05
N ASN A 276 -8.30 -17.10 -25.79
CA ASN A 276 -7.25 -17.07 -26.82
C ASN A 276 -6.05 -16.19 -26.45
N ASN A 277 -6.06 -15.52 -25.30
CA ASN A 277 -5.07 -14.50 -24.97
C ASN A 277 -4.69 -14.41 -23.48
N VAL A 278 -5.18 -15.31 -22.62
CA VAL A 278 -4.88 -15.27 -21.18
C VAL A 278 -4.14 -16.54 -20.77
N LEU A 279 -3.04 -16.37 -20.05
CA LEU A 279 -2.31 -17.45 -19.37
C LEU A 279 -2.38 -17.24 -17.86
N LYS A 280 -2.84 -18.25 -17.12
CA LYS A 280 -2.72 -18.31 -15.68
C LYS A 280 -1.61 -19.28 -15.28
N ILE A 281 -0.82 -18.88 -14.28
CA ILE A 281 0.20 -19.72 -13.65
C ILE A 281 0.01 -19.63 -12.14
N ASN A 282 -0.31 -20.76 -11.51
CA ASN A 282 -0.70 -20.84 -10.10
C ASN A 282 0.28 -21.72 -9.32
N GLY A 283 0.31 -21.53 -8.00
CA GLY A 283 1.04 -22.38 -7.08
C GLY A 283 2.56 -22.14 -7.05
N ILE A 284 3.01 -20.99 -7.55
CA ILE A 284 4.42 -20.62 -7.50
C ILE A 284 4.79 -20.32 -6.04
N ARG A 285 5.64 -21.15 -5.43
CA ARG A 285 6.11 -20.93 -4.06
C ARG A 285 7.18 -19.85 -3.99
N ILE A 286 6.98 -18.87 -3.11
CA ILE A 286 7.93 -17.77 -2.87
C ILE A 286 8.17 -17.63 -1.37
N ASP A 287 9.42 -17.55 -0.96
CA ASP A 287 9.76 -17.27 0.44
C ASP A 287 9.32 -15.85 0.83
N LYS A 288 8.65 -15.70 1.97
CA LYS A 288 8.15 -14.39 2.43
C LYS A 288 9.27 -13.35 2.53
N ASN A 289 10.44 -13.73 3.02
CA ASN A 289 11.57 -12.80 3.15
C ASN A 289 12.11 -12.35 1.78
N GLN A 290 11.99 -13.18 0.73
CA GLN A 290 12.32 -12.74 -0.62
C GLN A 290 11.34 -11.68 -1.11
N LEU A 291 10.03 -11.89 -0.92
CA LEU A 291 9.04 -10.88 -1.27
C LEU A 291 9.24 -9.59 -0.47
N TYR A 292 9.56 -9.71 0.82
CA TYR A 292 9.85 -8.56 1.67
C TYR A 292 11.03 -7.75 1.13
N LYS A 293 12.10 -8.38 0.62
CA LYS A 293 13.21 -7.64 0.00
C LYS A 293 12.82 -6.91 -1.29
N VAL A 294 11.78 -7.38 -1.98
CA VAL A 294 11.28 -6.76 -3.23
C VAL A 294 10.31 -5.62 -2.94
N LEU A 295 9.44 -5.80 -1.94
CA LEU A 295 8.39 -4.84 -1.57
C LEU A 295 8.83 -3.83 -0.51
N VAL A 296 9.75 -4.23 0.37
CA VAL A 296 10.32 -3.43 1.44
C VAL A 296 11.74 -3.03 1.04
N LEU A 297 11.88 -1.83 0.49
CA LEU A 297 13.18 -1.23 0.20
C LEU A 297 13.84 -0.65 1.46
#